data_AF-A0A7J9MKQ3-F1
#
_entry.id   AF-A0A7J9MKQ3-F1
#
_cell.length_a   1.000
_cell.length_b   1.000
_cell.length_c   1.000
_cell.angle_alpha   90.00
_cell.angle_beta   90.00
_cell.angle_gamma   90.00
#
_symmetry.space_group_name_H-M   'P 1'
#
loop_
_entity.id
_entity.type
_entity.pdbx_description
1 polymer ?
#
loop_
_entity_poly.entity_id
_entity_poly.type
_entity_poly.pdbx_seq_one_letter_code
_entity_poly.pdbx_strand_id
1 'polypeptide(L)'
;MLSMEENHLLDIVDVEIGKDGQSDEVVAVAQPAKRCLNLDKRYRPTMKEVAIELKRLRTREGDYIPTNQHKQVEVIYKISKFLF
;
A
#
# COMPACT_ATOMS: atom_id res chain seq x y z
N MET A 1 2.33 8.26 13.48
CA MET A 1 2.04 9.03 12.27
C MET A 1 0.84 9.89 12.61
N LEU A 2 1.10 11.05 13.22
CA LEU A 2 0.09 11.87 13.89
C LEU A 2 -1.04 12.28 12.94
N SER A 3 -0.70 12.60 11.68
CA SER A 3 -1.66 12.95 10.64
C SER A 3 -2.73 11.87 10.38
N MET A 4 -2.42 10.58 10.57
CA MET A 4 -3.42 9.51 10.46
C MET A 4 -4.28 9.34 11.71
N GLU A 5 -3.78 9.74 12.88
CA GLU A 5 -4.53 9.72 14.14
C GLU A 5 -5.46 10.93 14.26
N GLU A 6 -5.08 12.03 13.62
CA GLU A 6 -5.82 13.30 13.61
C GLU A 6 -6.72 13.46 12.37
N ASN A 7 -6.91 12.40 11.56
CA ASN A 7 -7.68 12.42 10.30
C ASN A 7 -7.17 13.41 9.23
N HIS A 8 -5.95 13.90 9.37
CA HIS A 8 -5.23 14.79 8.43
C HIS A 8 -4.43 14.03 7.37
N LEU A 9 -4.83 12.81 7.03
CA LEU A 9 -4.12 12.01 6.03
C LEU A 9 -4.14 12.67 4.65
N LEU A 10 -5.27 13.25 4.25
CA LEU A 10 -5.40 13.89 2.94
C LEU A 10 -4.55 15.16 2.82
N ASP A 11 -4.20 15.80 3.94
CA ASP A 11 -3.38 17.02 3.98
C ASP A 11 -1.90 16.76 3.67
N ILE A 12 -1.45 15.51 3.83
CA ILE A 12 -0.05 15.10 3.62
C ILE A 12 0.14 14.22 2.38
N VAL A 13 -0.96 13.74 1.80
CA VAL A 13 -0.95 12.92 0.60
C VAL A 13 -0.71 13.85 -0.61
N ASP A 14 -0.03 13.33 -1.63
CA ASP A 14 0.24 14.08 -2.85
C ASP A 14 -1.06 14.66 -3.41
N VAL A 15 -1.01 15.93 -3.84
CA VAL A 15 -2.18 16.68 -4.29
C VAL A 15 -2.90 15.96 -5.44
N GLU A 16 -2.17 15.25 -6.30
CA GLU A 16 -2.76 14.49 -7.41
C GLU A 16 -3.56 13.28 -6.92
N ILE A 17 -3.18 12.68 -5.79
CA ILE A 17 -3.89 11.57 -5.16
C ILE A 17 -5.10 12.09 -4.34
N GLY A 18 -4.96 13.25 -3.72
CA GLY A 18 -6.01 13.86 -2.88
C GLY A 18 -7.19 14.46 -3.65
N LYS A 19 -7.02 14.77 -4.95
CA LYS A 19 -8.06 15.41 -5.79
C LYS A 19 -9.22 14.49 -6.19
N ASP A 20 -8.97 13.19 -6.32
CA ASP A 20 -9.87 12.27 -7.03
C ASP A 20 -10.99 11.64 -6.17
N GLY A 21 -11.19 12.09 -4.93
CA GLY A 21 -12.25 11.55 -4.06
C GLY A 21 -12.03 10.10 -3.60
N GLN A 22 -10.89 9.49 -3.93
CA GLN A 22 -10.46 8.13 -3.54
C GLN A 22 -10.01 8.05 -2.06
N SER A 23 -10.65 8.84 -1.18
CA SER A 23 -10.25 8.99 0.22
C SER A 23 -10.21 7.64 0.97
N ASP A 24 -11.16 6.74 0.70
CA ASP A 24 -11.21 5.42 1.32
C ASP A 24 -10.07 4.50 0.88
N GLU A 25 -9.66 4.56 -0.39
CA GLU A 25 -8.53 3.76 -0.90
C GLU A 25 -7.20 4.29 -0.37
N VAL A 26 -7.07 5.61 -0.31
CA VAL A 26 -5.91 6.28 0.29
C VAL A 26 -5.77 5.88 1.76
N VAL A 27 -6.88 5.90 2.52
CA VAL A 27 -6.90 5.42 3.90
C VAL A 27 -6.52 3.93 3.95
N ALA A 28 -7.08 3.10 3.06
CA ALA A 28 -6.83 1.67 3.05
C ALA A 28 -5.35 1.32 2.79
N VAL A 29 -4.67 2.07 1.90
CA VAL A 29 -3.23 1.91 1.62
C VAL A 29 -2.36 2.53 2.71
N ALA A 30 -2.81 3.62 3.35
CA ALA A 30 -2.05 4.27 4.42
C ALA A 30 -1.97 3.41 5.69
N GLN A 31 -2.98 2.56 5.97
CA GLN A 31 -2.97 1.66 7.14
C GLN A 31 -1.77 0.69 7.17
N PRO A 32 -1.46 -0.08 6.11
CA PRO A 32 -0.26 -0.90 6.08
C PRO A 32 1.02 -0.05 6.13
N ALA A 33 1.07 1.11 5.47
CA ALA A 33 2.22 2.02 5.54
C ALA A 33 2.51 2.50 6.98
N LYS A 34 1.46 2.87 7.74
CA LYS A 34 1.56 3.23 9.16
C LYS A 34 2.22 2.14 9.98
N ARG A 35 1.85 0.87 9.75
CA ARG A 35 2.44 -0.27 10.48
C ARG A 35 3.89 -0.53 10.07
N CYS A 36 4.23 -0.37 8.80
CA CYS A 36 5.63 -0.45 8.33
C CYS A 36 6.53 0.59 9.00
N LEU A 37 6.00 1.78 9.28
CA LEU A 37 6.71 2.89 9.90
C LEU A 37 6.68 2.87 11.44
N ASN A 38 6.20 1.78 12.07
CA ASN A 38 6.17 1.69 13.52
C ASN A 38 7.58 1.79 14.12
N LEU A 39 7.75 2.62 15.16
CA LEU A 39 9.05 2.79 15.83
C LEU A 39 9.51 1.50 16.51
N ASP A 40 8.57 0.73 17.07
CA ASP A 40 8.88 -0.60 17.60
C ASP A 40 8.84 -1.63 16.47
N LYS A 41 10.04 -2.15 16.16
CA LYS A 41 10.28 -3.13 15.10
C LYS A 41 9.43 -4.39 15.23
N ARG A 42 9.02 -4.78 16.45
CA ARG A 42 8.21 -5.98 16.69
C ARG A 42 6.80 -5.88 16.11
N TYR A 43 6.29 -4.66 15.92
CA TYR A 43 4.99 -4.41 15.32
C TYR A 43 5.07 -4.08 13.83
N ARG A 44 6.28 -4.05 13.24
CA ARG A 44 6.41 -3.90 11.79
C ARG A 44 6.04 -5.22 11.12
N PRO A 45 5.15 -5.20 10.11
CA PRO A 45 4.84 -6.39 9.35
C PRO A 45 6.04 -6.84 8.53
N THR A 46 6.06 -8.12 8.20
CA THR A 46 6.96 -8.67 7.19
C THR A 46 6.54 -8.19 5.80
N MET A 47 7.48 -8.11 4.86
CA MET A 47 7.15 -7.76 3.47
C MET A 47 6.16 -8.74 2.82
N LYS A 48 6.12 -10.00 3.28
CA LYS A 48 5.12 -10.98 2.84
C LYS A 48 3.71 -10.56 3.26
N GLU A 49 3.53 -10.13 4.49
CA GLU A 49 2.23 -9.65 5.00
C GLU A 49 1.80 -8.37 4.28
N VAL A 50 2.73 -7.42 4.08
CA VAL A 50 2.47 -6.19 3.32
C VAL A 50 2.03 -6.51 1.89
N ALA A 51 2.73 -7.42 1.20
CA ALA A 51 2.36 -7.82 -0.16
C ALA A 51 0.98 -8.48 -0.24
N ILE A 52 0.63 -9.33 0.72
CA ILE A 52 -0.70 -9.96 0.80
C ILE A 52 -1.78 -8.90 0.99
N GLU A 53 -1.56 -7.94 1.88
CA GLU A 53 -2.53 -6.89 2.18
C GLU A 53 -2.74 -5.95 1.00
N LEU A 54 -1.65 -5.48 0.37
CA LEU A 54 -1.73 -4.66 -0.84
C LEU A 54 -2.42 -5.40 -2.00
N LYS A 55 -2.21 -6.72 -2.13
CA LYS A 55 -2.92 -7.53 -3.11
C LYS A 55 -4.43 -7.58 -2.84
N ARG A 56 -4.84 -7.66 -1.56
CA ARG A 56 -6.25 -7.63 -1.16
C ARG A 56 -6.91 -6.31 -1.52
N LEU A 57 -6.22 -5.19 -1.31
CA LEU A 57 -6.72 -3.86 -1.70
C LEU A 57 -6.97 -3.77 -3.21
N ARG A 58 -6.02 -4.26 -4.02
CA ARG A 58 -6.17 -4.34 -5.49
C ARG A 58 -7.29 -5.27 -5.99
N THR A 59 -7.78 -6.18 -5.16
CA THR A 59 -8.82 -7.15 -5.55
C THR A 59 -10.22 -6.71 -5.08
N ARG A 60 -10.33 -5.65 -4.28
CA ARG A 60 -11.61 -5.08 -3.83
C ARG A 60 -12.29 -4.23 -4.91
N GLU A 61 -11.51 -3.68 -5.84
CA GLU A 61 -12.03 -3.16 -7.10
C GLU A 61 -12.34 -4.35 -8.02
N GLY A 62 -13.59 -4.46 -8.47
CA GLY A 62 -14.01 -5.48 -9.41
C GLY A 62 -13.13 -5.49 -10.65
N ASP A 63 -12.82 -6.72 -11.10
CA ASP A 63 -12.14 -7.09 -12.35
C ASP A 63 -10.60 -7.10 -12.35
N TYR A 64 -10.02 -8.20 -11.86
CA TYR A 64 -8.76 -8.72 -12.42
C TYR A 64 -9.04 -9.93 -13.32
N ILE A 65 -9.10 -9.69 -14.63
CA ILE A 65 -8.82 -10.72 -15.63
C ILE A 65 -7.32 -11.07 -15.50
N PRO A 66 -6.95 -12.34 -15.25
CA PRO A 66 -5.55 -12.71 -15.10
C PRO A 66 -4.90 -12.68 -16.48
N THR A 67 -4.13 -11.64 -16.79
CA THR A 67 -3.30 -11.65 -17.99
C THR A 67 -1.82 -11.47 -17.66
N ASN A 68 -1.16 -12.60 -17.80
CA ASN A 68 0.26 -12.82 -18.02
C ASN A 68 1.19 -12.84 -16.79
N GLN A 69 1.63 -14.06 -16.43
CA GLN A 69 2.63 -14.34 -15.39
C GLN A 69 3.94 -13.56 -15.60
N HIS A 70 4.26 -13.17 -16.84
CA HIS A 70 5.46 -12.40 -17.16
C HIS A 70 5.53 -11.02 -16.48
N LYS A 71 4.42 -10.28 -16.34
CA LYS A 71 4.44 -8.96 -15.65
C LYS A 71 4.57 -9.11 -14.14
N GLN A 72 4.01 -10.17 -13.57
CA GLN A 72 4.12 -10.43 -12.14
C GLN A 72 5.57 -10.77 -11.75
N VAL A 73 6.28 -11.53 -12.58
CA VAL A 73 7.71 -11.81 -12.40
C VAL A 73 8.54 -10.52 -12.50
N GLU A 74 8.22 -9.60 -13.42
CA GLU A 74 8.95 -8.34 -13.53
C GLU A 74 8.70 -7.41 -12.32
N VAL A 75 7.48 -7.37 -11.80
CA VAL A 75 7.14 -6.62 -10.59
C VAL A 75 7.82 -7.23 -9.36
N ILE A 76 7.83 -8.56 -9.24
CA ILE A 76 8.54 -9.27 -8.17
C ILE A 76 10.04 -8.99 -8.27
N TYR A 77 10.62 -9.06 -9.47
CA TYR A 77 12.04 -8.80 -9.72
C TYR A 77 12.43 -7.34 -9.42
N LYS A 78 11.56 -6.37 -9.73
CA LYS A 78 11.74 -4.96 -9.38
C LYS A 78 11.67 -4.73 -7.87
N ILE A 79 10.73 -5.40 -7.19
CA ILE A 79 10.61 -5.33 -5.73
C ILE A 79 11.83 -5.97 -5.05
N SER A 80 12.28 -7.14 -5.50
CA SER A 80 13.45 -7.79 -4.92
C SER A 80 14.74 -7.01 -5.18
N LYS A 81 14.88 -6.35 -6.33
CA LYS A 81 16.01 -5.44 -6.61
C LYS A 81 16.02 -4.16 -5.76
N PHE A 82 14.89 -3.78 -5.17
CA PHE A 82 14.81 -2.63 -4.28
C PHE A 82 15.08 -3.01 -2.81
N LEU A 83 15.04 -4.31 -2.49
CA LEU A 83 15.19 -4.85 -1.14
C LEU A 83 16.58 -5.46 -0.86
N PHE A 84 17.45 -5.59 -1.86
CA PHE A 84 18.83 -6.08 -1.76
C PHE A 84 19.81 -5.14 -2.46
#